data_AF-A0A849FU50-F1
#
_entry.id   AF-A0A849FU50-F1
#
_cell.length_a   1.000
_cell.length_b   1.000
_cell.length_c   1.000
_cell.angle_alpha   90.00
_cell.angle_beta   90.00
_cell.angle_gamma   90.00
#
_symmetry.space_group_name_H-M   'P 1'
#
loop_
_entity.id
_entity.type
_entity.pdbx_description
1 polymer ?
#
loop_
_entity_poly.entity_id
_entity_poly.type
_entity_poly.pdbx_seq_one_letter_code
_entity_poly.pdbx_strand_id
1 'polypeptide(L)'
;MPKFGRFNSPTHMQFGRLNNILGWIVFAISTFVYFSTIEPTASFWDCGEFIATAYKLEVGHPPGAPFFMILGRLFSAFVPVEYAATSINVLSALSSSFTILFLFWSITAFAKKLATSNNKELSDGSIIAILGSGLVGALCYTFSDSFWFSAVEGEVYAISSLFTAVVFWAILKWDAEEKSPRTDRWIILIAYLMGLSIGVHLLNLLCIPAIALVIYLKNNDLNFKGLALTGVISLLVLGFIQSGIIPGIVTMAGGYELFFTENVGAGFNVGISVFSILLIALIVLLIIYSHSPSKQLRYGIIATLVLTIIPLLFNEFLGGTAKFFCLLIAGGIIATVMKLKSPSRLLHLSTMSFMVILLGYSTFAMIVIRSSANPPMDENNPENVFTLLSYLNREQYGDRPLLKGHYWMAPTVGTEDGDPVYMKAYSVKDGKRRVKSFNNLYDAEEFVSSDPNLSIVKEYIISDPRKNSVYEYDSRFEAILPRMYSSQANHVDAYKSWSDFKGKPTSAADGQGNRLRVPTPGENLKFFLRYQVNHMYWRYFMWNFAGRQNDIQGHGGILNGNWLRGVELID
;
A
#
# COMPACT_ATOMS: atom_id res chain seq x y z
N MET A 1 -17.90 -30.54 -2.70
CA MET A 1 -18.41 -29.19 -3.06
C MET A 1 -19.24 -29.24 -4.35
N PRO A 2 -20.36 -28.52 -4.46
CA PRO A 2 -21.17 -28.56 -5.67
C PRO A 2 -20.44 -27.86 -6.81
N LYS A 3 -20.31 -28.54 -7.95
CA LYS A 3 -19.84 -27.97 -9.21
C LYS A 3 -20.97 -27.10 -9.77
N PHE A 4 -20.65 -25.87 -10.19
CA PHE A 4 -21.55 -25.04 -10.98
C PHE A 4 -21.85 -25.77 -12.30
N GLY A 5 -22.99 -26.44 -12.39
CA GLY A 5 -23.54 -26.86 -13.67
C GLY A 5 -24.08 -25.64 -14.40
N ARG A 6 -23.87 -25.57 -15.72
CA ARG A 6 -24.62 -24.67 -16.60
C ARG A 6 -26.11 -25.02 -16.54
N PHE A 7 -26.85 -24.40 -15.64
CA PHE A 7 -28.29 -24.38 -15.70
C PHE A 7 -28.71 -23.20 -16.59
N ASN A 8 -28.76 -23.45 -17.90
CA ASN A 8 -29.43 -22.57 -18.86
C ASN A 8 -30.96 -22.71 -18.72
N SER A 9 -31.49 -22.47 -17.51
CA SER A 9 -32.94 -22.39 -17.30
C SER A 9 -33.43 -20.95 -17.58
N PRO A 10 -34.69 -20.76 -18.01
CA PRO A 10 -35.29 -19.44 -18.17
C PRO A 10 -35.17 -18.58 -16.90
N THR A 11 -35.32 -19.19 -15.72
CA THR A 11 -35.15 -18.57 -14.39
C THR A 11 -33.73 -18.06 -14.15
N HIS A 12 -32.70 -18.77 -14.63
CA HIS A 12 -31.31 -18.32 -14.53
C HIS A 12 -31.00 -17.12 -15.43
N MET A 13 -31.55 -17.11 -16.66
CA MET A 13 -31.43 -15.96 -17.57
C MET A 13 -32.19 -14.74 -17.04
N GLN A 14 -33.36 -14.94 -16.42
CA GLN A 14 -34.14 -13.90 -15.77
C GLN A 14 -33.41 -13.31 -14.56
N PHE A 15 -32.83 -14.15 -13.69
CA PHE A 15 -31.99 -13.70 -12.57
C PHE A 15 -30.82 -12.85 -13.04
N GLY A 16 -30.05 -13.33 -14.04
CA GLY A 16 -28.87 -12.61 -14.53
C GLY A 16 -29.21 -11.22 -15.06
N ARG A 17 -30.31 -11.10 -15.80
CA ARG A 17 -30.81 -9.81 -16.30
C ARG A 17 -31.25 -8.90 -15.15
N LEU A 18 -32.06 -9.38 -14.22
CA LEU A 18 -32.54 -8.61 -13.07
C LEU A 18 -31.37 -8.15 -12.18
N ASN A 19 -30.41 -9.02 -11.89
CA ASN A 19 -29.23 -8.70 -11.11
C ASN A 19 -28.38 -7.58 -11.77
N ASN A 20 -28.23 -7.61 -13.09
CA ASN A 20 -27.50 -6.56 -13.78
C ASN A 20 -28.26 -5.22 -13.77
N ILE A 21 -29.57 -5.24 -14.04
CA ILE A 21 -30.41 -4.05 -14.02
C ILE A 21 -30.44 -3.42 -12.62
N LEU A 22 -30.69 -4.21 -11.58
CA LEU A 22 -30.75 -3.71 -10.21
C LEU A 22 -29.41 -3.17 -9.73
N GLY A 23 -28.29 -3.79 -10.13
CA GLY A 23 -26.96 -3.23 -9.89
C GLY A 23 -26.85 -1.81 -10.45
N TRP A 24 -27.18 -1.62 -11.72
CA TRP A 24 -27.15 -0.29 -12.36
C TRP A 24 -28.16 0.70 -11.79
N ILE A 25 -29.31 0.23 -11.31
CA ILE A 25 -30.27 1.08 -10.58
C ILE A 25 -29.66 1.56 -9.26
N VAL A 26 -29.02 0.69 -8.49
CA VAL A 26 -28.32 1.07 -7.26
C VAL A 26 -27.16 2.03 -7.54
N PHE A 27 -26.43 1.81 -8.64
CA PHE A 27 -25.43 2.77 -9.13
C PHE A 27 -26.06 4.14 -9.41
N ALA A 28 -27.19 4.18 -10.12
CA ALA A 28 -27.86 5.43 -10.44
C ALA A 28 -28.39 6.15 -9.18
N ILE A 29 -28.94 5.41 -8.21
CA ILE A 29 -29.39 5.96 -6.92
C ILE A 29 -28.19 6.57 -6.17
N SER A 30 -27.11 5.80 -5.99
CA SER A 30 -25.92 6.30 -5.28
C SER A 30 -25.28 7.49 -6.00
N THR A 31 -25.21 7.46 -7.33
CA THR A 31 -24.71 8.60 -8.14
C THR A 31 -25.57 9.83 -7.91
N PHE A 32 -26.89 9.70 -7.96
CA PHE A 32 -27.81 10.81 -7.71
C PHE A 32 -27.62 11.39 -6.30
N VAL A 33 -27.52 10.53 -5.29
CA VAL A 33 -27.32 10.95 -3.89
C VAL A 33 -26.00 11.71 -3.73
N TYR A 34 -24.88 11.14 -4.18
CA TYR A 34 -23.57 11.77 -4.01
C TYR A 34 -23.42 13.02 -4.85
N PHE A 35 -23.95 13.06 -6.08
CA PHE A 35 -23.89 14.26 -6.91
C PHE A 35 -24.77 15.39 -6.35
N SER A 36 -25.93 15.06 -5.76
CA SER A 36 -26.83 16.05 -5.15
C SER A 36 -26.29 16.63 -3.84
N THR A 37 -25.27 15.99 -3.25
CA THR A 37 -24.67 16.37 -1.97
C THR A 37 -23.16 16.58 -2.05
N ILE A 38 -22.65 16.71 -3.27
CA ILE A 38 -21.22 16.84 -3.52
C ILE A 38 -20.69 18.14 -2.94
N GLU A 39 -19.48 18.10 -2.39
CA GLU A 39 -18.84 19.32 -1.92
C GLU A 39 -18.54 20.23 -3.12
N PRO A 40 -19.01 21.48 -3.12
CA PRO A 40 -18.82 22.37 -4.26
C PRO A 40 -17.36 22.84 -4.39
N THR A 41 -16.60 22.80 -3.28
CA THR A 41 -15.20 23.26 -3.21
C THR A 41 -14.32 22.22 -2.51
N ALA A 42 -13.17 22.64 -1.97
CA ALA A 42 -12.38 21.78 -1.10
C ALA A 42 -13.03 21.63 0.28
N SER A 43 -13.09 20.39 0.76
CA SER A 43 -13.46 20.06 2.15
C SER A 43 -12.32 20.33 3.12
N PHE A 44 -12.62 20.28 4.41
CA PHE A 44 -11.61 20.32 5.47
C PHE A 44 -10.69 19.08 5.42
N TRP A 45 -9.53 19.14 6.07
CA TRP A 45 -8.51 18.06 6.10
C TRP A 45 -7.70 17.93 4.79
N ASP A 46 -7.24 16.71 4.47
CA ASP A 46 -6.35 16.38 3.36
C ASP A 46 -6.98 16.64 1.97
N CYS A 47 -8.31 16.81 1.89
CA CYS A 47 -9.05 17.03 0.66
C CYS A 47 -8.52 18.23 -0.16
N GLY A 48 -8.23 19.35 0.50
CA GLY A 48 -7.69 20.54 -0.18
C GLY A 48 -6.32 20.27 -0.82
N GLU A 49 -5.48 19.50 -0.15
CA GLU A 49 -4.17 19.09 -0.63
C GLU A 49 -4.27 18.10 -1.80
N PHE A 50 -5.13 17.08 -1.69
CA PHE A 50 -5.39 16.12 -2.78
C PHE A 50 -5.95 16.79 -4.03
N ILE A 51 -6.85 17.75 -3.86
CA ILE A 51 -7.39 18.54 -4.98
C ILE A 51 -6.28 19.38 -5.63
N ALA A 52 -5.45 20.06 -4.84
CA ALA A 52 -4.36 20.90 -5.35
C ALA A 52 -3.29 20.07 -6.08
N THR A 53 -2.83 18.99 -5.45
CA THR A 53 -1.87 18.03 -6.03
C THR A 53 -2.41 17.44 -7.32
N ALA A 54 -3.66 16.99 -7.37
CA ALA A 54 -4.24 16.44 -8.59
C ALA A 54 -4.39 17.50 -9.69
N TYR A 55 -4.91 18.69 -9.36
CA TYR A 55 -5.15 19.74 -10.36
C TYR A 55 -3.86 20.21 -11.03
N LYS A 56 -2.77 20.41 -10.28
CA LYS A 56 -1.50 20.93 -10.82
C LYS A 56 -0.41 19.86 -11.00
N LEU A 57 -0.72 18.60 -10.69
CA LEU A 57 0.26 17.50 -10.60
C LEU A 57 1.43 17.89 -9.68
N GLU A 58 1.13 18.32 -8.47
CA GLU A 58 2.12 18.69 -7.43
C GLU A 58 2.38 17.51 -6.49
N VAL A 59 3.44 17.54 -5.68
CA VAL A 59 3.79 16.40 -4.81
C VAL A 59 3.30 16.69 -3.39
N GLY A 60 2.24 15.99 -2.98
CA GLY A 60 1.70 16.09 -1.62
C GLY A 60 2.38 15.15 -0.64
N HIS A 61 1.78 14.97 0.53
CA HIS A 61 2.34 14.22 1.62
C HIS A 61 2.57 12.74 1.28
N PRO A 62 3.63 12.12 1.84
CA PRO A 62 3.97 10.75 1.54
C PRO A 62 2.85 9.73 1.83
N PRO A 63 2.54 8.81 0.90
CA PRO A 63 3.29 8.47 -0.31
C PRO A 63 2.69 9.09 -1.60
N GLY A 64 1.93 10.18 -1.51
CA GLY A 64 1.57 11.04 -2.66
C GLY A 64 0.41 10.61 -3.55
N ALA A 65 -0.09 9.37 -3.45
CA ALA A 65 -1.24 8.87 -4.22
C ALA A 65 -1.21 9.22 -5.74
N PRO A 66 -0.12 8.89 -6.47
CA PRO A 66 0.09 9.37 -7.83
C PRO A 66 -0.99 8.95 -8.85
N PHE A 67 -1.59 7.77 -8.69
CA PHE A 67 -2.67 7.32 -9.57
C PHE A 67 -3.95 8.12 -9.35
N PHE A 68 -4.26 8.47 -8.09
CA PHE A 68 -5.36 9.40 -7.79
C PHE A 68 -5.12 10.75 -8.47
N MET A 69 -3.91 11.30 -8.37
CA MET A 69 -3.56 12.58 -9.00
C MET A 69 -3.69 12.55 -10.53
N ILE A 70 -3.24 11.48 -11.19
CA ILE A 70 -3.36 11.34 -12.64
C ILE A 70 -4.84 11.33 -13.06
N LEU A 71 -5.70 10.61 -12.33
CA LEU A 71 -7.14 10.59 -12.59
C LEU A 71 -7.79 11.95 -12.29
N GLY A 72 -7.47 12.58 -11.16
CA GLY A 72 -8.01 13.89 -10.80
C GLY A 72 -7.59 14.98 -11.81
N ARG A 73 -6.37 14.92 -12.33
CA ARG A 73 -5.92 15.79 -13.43
C ARG A 73 -6.75 15.57 -14.69
N LEU A 74 -7.06 14.32 -15.05
CA LEU A 74 -7.88 14.02 -16.21
C LEU A 74 -9.30 14.60 -16.08
N PHE A 75 -9.90 14.51 -14.89
CA PHE A 75 -11.24 15.04 -14.63
C PHE A 75 -11.28 16.57 -14.63
N SER A 76 -10.22 17.21 -14.14
CA SER A 76 -10.14 18.67 -14.06
C SER A 76 -9.56 19.36 -15.30
N ALA A 77 -8.95 18.61 -16.23
CA ALA A 77 -8.30 19.17 -17.42
C ALA A 77 -9.26 19.87 -18.41
N PHE A 78 -10.55 19.51 -18.38
CA PHE A 78 -11.54 19.96 -19.36
C PHE A 78 -12.56 20.94 -18.79
N VAL A 79 -12.35 21.43 -17.58
CA VAL A 79 -13.24 22.39 -16.91
C VAL A 79 -12.50 23.70 -16.58
N PRO A 80 -13.21 24.84 -16.50
CA PRO A 80 -12.65 26.07 -15.95
C PRO A 80 -12.10 25.88 -14.53
N VAL A 81 -11.17 26.75 -14.13
CA VAL A 81 -10.48 26.65 -12.83
C VAL A 81 -11.45 26.70 -11.64
N GLU A 82 -12.54 27.46 -11.75
CA GLU A 82 -13.57 27.52 -10.70
C GLU A 82 -14.27 26.18 -10.43
N TYR A 83 -14.23 25.23 -11.38
CA TYR A 83 -14.82 23.90 -11.26
C TYR A 83 -13.80 22.78 -11.01
N ALA A 84 -12.52 23.12 -10.85
CA ALA A 84 -11.46 22.13 -10.65
C ALA A 84 -11.71 21.26 -9.41
N ALA A 85 -12.02 21.88 -8.27
CA ALA A 85 -12.31 21.16 -7.02
C ALA A 85 -13.53 20.24 -7.18
N THR A 86 -14.65 20.77 -7.67
CA THR A 86 -15.87 19.99 -7.90
C THR A 86 -15.63 18.82 -8.86
N SER A 87 -14.84 19.02 -9.93
CA SER A 87 -14.53 17.95 -10.90
C SER A 87 -13.74 16.79 -10.28
N ILE A 88 -12.88 17.07 -9.30
CA ILE A 88 -12.12 16.04 -8.56
C ILE A 88 -13.02 15.39 -7.51
N ASN A 89 -13.92 16.13 -6.86
CA ASN A 89 -14.95 15.54 -6.01
C ASN A 89 -15.86 14.60 -6.82
N VAL A 90 -16.15 14.91 -8.10
CA VAL A 90 -16.97 14.06 -8.98
C VAL A 90 -16.28 12.71 -9.24
N LEU A 91 -14.94 12.68 -9.33
CA LEU A 91 -14.19 11.44 -9.41
C LEU A 91 -14.42 10.56 -8.16
N SER A 92 -14.41 11.16 -6.96
CA SER A 92 -14.74 10.44 -5.72
C SER A 92 -16.18 9.92 -5.73
N ALA A 93 -17.15 10.77 -6.06
CA ALA A 93 -18.56 10.41 -6.09
C ALA A 93 -18.83 9.25 -7.05
N LEU A 94 -18.30 9.32 -8.28
CA LEU A 94 -18.41 8.23 -9.26
C LEU A 94 -17.72 6.95 -8.79
N SER A 95 -16.51 7.07 -8.21
CA SER A 95 -15.78 5.92 -7.71
C SER A 95 -16.57 5.21 -6.62
N SER A 96 -17.14 5.97 -5.69
CA SER A 96 -18.01 5.46 -4.64
C SER A 96 -19.32 4.87 -5.18
N SER A 97 -19.95 5.46 -6.19
CA SER A 97 -21.13 4.86 -6.85
C SER A 97 -20.81 3.51 -7.49
N PHE A 98 -19.64 3.38 -8.14
CA PHE A 98 -19.16 2.10 -8.63
C PHE A 98 -18.84 1.12 -7.49
N THR A 99 -18.31 1.58 -6.35
CA THR A 99 -18.14 0.74 -5.15
C THR A 99 -19.48 0.12 -4.76
N ILE A 100 -20.56 0.90 -4.70
CA ILE A 100 -21.90 0.39 -4.37
C ILE A 100 -22.38 -0.64 -5.40
N LEU A 101 -22.16 -0.40 -6.70
CA LEU A 101 -22.49 -1.36 -7.77
C LEU A 101 -21.80 -2.71 -7.57
N PHE A 102 -20.49 -2.70 -7.32
CA PHE A 102 -19.70 -3.91 -7.14
C PHE A 102 -19.99 -4.59 -5.79
N LEU A 103 -20.33 -3.82 -4.76
CA LEU A 103 -20.82 -4.34 -3.48
C LEU A 103 -22.13 -5.08 -3.68
N PHE A 104 -23.10 -4.49 -4.38
CA PHE A 104 -24.37 -5.15 -4.72
C PHE A 104 -24.10 -6.50 -5.42
N TRP A 105 -23.28 -6.54 -6.47
CA TRP A 105 -22.97 -7.77 -7.17
C TRP A 105 -22.18 -8.78 -6.34
N SER A 106 -21.37 -8.33 -5.39
CA SER A 106 -20.66 -9.22 -4.48
C SER A 106 -21.62 -9.87 -3.48
N ILE A 107 -22.53 -9.09 -2.90
CA ILE A 107 -23.57 -9.59 -1.99
C ILE A 107 -24.48 -10.60 -2.71
N THR A 108 -24.97 -10.27 -3.91
CA THR A 108 -25.84 -11.19 -4.64
C THR A 108 -25.10 -12.44 -5.11
N ALA A 109 -23.81 -12.35 -5.43
CA ALA A 109 -22.98 -13.53 -5.73
C ALA A 109 -22.85 -14.47 -4.52
N PHE A 110 -22.59 -13.92 -3.32
CA PHE A 110 -22.55 -14.71 -2.09
C PHE A 110 -23.91 -15.31 -1.73
N ALA A 111 -24.96 -14.50 -1.73
CA ALA A 111 -26.31 -14.94 -1.41
C ALA A 111 -26.78 -16.04 -2.38
N LYS A 112 -26.47 -15.89 -3.68
CA LYS A 112 -26.74 -16.93 -4.67
C LYS A 112 -25.98 -18.22 -4.36
N LYS A 113 -24.68 -18.14 -4.06
CA LYS A 113 -23.86 -19.32 -3.72
C LYS A 113 -24.44 -20.08 -2.52
N LEU A 114 -24.94 -19.36 -1.51
CA LEU A 114 -25.61 -19.94 -0.34
C LEU A 114 -26.95 -20.58 -0.72
N ALA A 115 -27.79 -19.88 -1.49
CA ALA A 115 -29.11 -20.36 -1.91
C ALA A 115 -29.04 -21.62 -2.79
N THR A 116 -28.02 -21.71 -3.66
CA THR A 116 -27.79 -22.89 -4.51
C THR A 116 -26.95 -23.98 -3.85
N SER A 117 -26.66 -23.85 -2.55
CA SER A 117 -25.98 -24.91 -1.80
C SER A 117 -26.77 -26.24 -1.94
N ASN A 118 -26.04 -27.34 -2.09
CA ASN A 118 -26.61 -28.69 -2.31
C ASN A 118 -27.42 -28.87 -3.62
N ASN A 119 -27.05 -28.17 -4.70
CA ASN A 119 -27.69 -28.28 -6.03
C ASN A 119 -29.19 -27.96 -6.02
N LYS A 120 -29.64 -27.11 -5.09
CA LYS A 120 -31.01 -26.59 -5.11
C LYS A 120 -31.20 -25.66 -6.30
N GLU A 121 -32.29 -25.87 -7.04
CA GLU A 121 -32.72 -24.92 -8.06
C GLU A 121 -33.17 -23.60 -7.42
N LEU A 122 -33.00 -22.50 -8.14
CA LEU A 122 -33.44 -21.18 -7.68
C LEU A 122 -34.95 -21.04 -7.85
N SER A 123 -35.67 -20.99 -6.72
CA SER A 123 -37.08 -20.57 -6.69
C SER A 123 -37.21 -19.06 -6.82
N ASP A 124 -38.38 -18.58 -7.21
CA ASP A 124 -38.68 -17.14 -7.30
C ASP A 124 -38.49 -16.43 -5.95
N GLY A 125 -38.90 -17.06 -4.85
CA GLY A 125 -38.66 -16.55 -3.50
C GLY A 125 -37.16 -16.43 -3.17
N SER A 126 -36.34 -17.38 -3.62
CA SER A 126 -34.88 -17.31 -3.46
C SER A 126 -34.29 -16.16 -4.28
N ILE A 127 -34.78 -15.95 -5.51
CA ILE A 127 -34.36 -14.84 -6.37
C ILE A 127 -34.66 -13.50 -5.70
N ILE A 128 -35.88 -13.32 -5.17
CA ILE A 128 -36.28 -12.10 -4.44
C ILE A 128 -35.39 -11.91 -3.21
N ALA A 129 -35.15 -12.96 -2.42
CA ALA A 129 -34.29 -12.87 -1.24
C ALA A 129 -32.85 -12.48 -1.59
N ILE A 130 -32.28 -13.04 -2.66
CA ILE A 130 -30.92 -12.71 -3.13
C ILE A 130 -30.85 -11.24 -3.57
N LEU A 131 -31.75 -10.82 -4.46
CA LEU A 131 -31.75 -9.46 -4.99
C LEU A 131 -32.06 -8.43 -3.89
N GLY A 132 -33.02 -8.74 -3.01
CA GLY A 132 -33.35 -7.92 -1.85
C GLY A 132 -32.20 -7.78 -0.87
N SER A 133 -31.45 -8.86 -0.59
CA SER A 133 -30.23 -8.81 0.23
C SER A 133 -29.18 -7.89 -0.38
N GLY A 134 -28.99 -7.97 -1.71
CA GLY A 134 -28.09 -7.08 -2.45
C GLY A 134 -28.53 -5.62 -2.35
N LEU A 135 -29.82 -5.33 -2.58
CA LEU A 135 -30.39 -3.98 -2.50
C LEU A 135 -30.21 -3.38 -1.11
N VAL A 136 -30.65 -4.11 -0.07
CA VAL A 136 -30.57 -3.64 1.32
C VAL A 136 -29.11 -3.41 1.71
N GLY A 137 -28.23 -4.39 1.49
CA GLY A 137 -26.82 -4.24 1.91
C GLY A 137 -26.09 -3.11 1.18
N ALA A 138 -26.30 -2.96 -0.13
CA ALA A 138 -25.64 -1.91 -0.90
C ALA A 138 -26.18 -0.51 -0.59
N LEU A 139 -27.51 -0.37 -0.42
CA LEU A 139 -28.12 0.91 -0.08
C LEU A 139 -27.85 1.30 1.39
N CYS A 140 -27.83 0.36 2.33
CA CYS A 140 -27.39 0.65 3.70
C CYS A 140 -25.97 1.21 3.73
N TYR A 141 -25.06 0.68 2.90
CA TYR A 141 -23.70 1.24 2.80
C TYR A 141 -23.69 2.61 2.10
N THR A 142 -24.55 2.80 1.08
CA THR A 142 -24.72 4.10 0.38
C THR A 142 -25.05 5.23 1.34
N PHE A 143 -25.93 4.96 2.31
CA PHE A 143 -26.39 5.93 3.29
C PHE A 143 -25.65 5.84 4.63
N SER A 144 -24.51 5.15 4.69
CA SER A 144 -23.69 5.14 5.91
C SER A 144 -22.84 6.40 5.97
N ASP A 145 -22.86 7.10 7.10
CA ASP A 145 -22.22 8.41 7.28
C ASP A 145 -20.75 8.42 6.84
N SER A 146 -19.96 7.42 7.27
CA SER A 146 -18.53 7.37 6.93
C SER A 146 -18.29 7.20 5.44
N PHE A 147 -19.09 6.37 4.78
CA PHE A 147 -18.91 6.13 3.35
C PHE A 147 -19.41 7.31 2.53
N TRP A 148 -20.55 7.89 2.92
CA TRP A 148 -21.11 9.05 2.26
C TRP A 148 -20.15 10.25 2.37
N PHE A 149 -19.63 10.55 3.55
CA PHE A 149 -18.68 11.66 3.75
C PHE A 149 -17.49 11.56 2.79
N SER A 150 -16.82 10.41 2.74
CA SER A 150 -15.71 10.18 1.80
C SER A 150 -16.14 10.09 0.33
N ALA A 151 -17.42 9.86 0.03
CA ALA A 151 -17.93 9.80 -1.35
C ALA A 151 -18.12 11.19 -1.97
N VAL A 152 -18.32 12.23 -1.16
CA VAL A 152 -18.63 13.58 -1.66
C VAL A 152 -17.43 14.53 -1.70
N GLU A 153 -16.26 14.08 -1.24
CA GLU A 153 -15.03 14.87 -1.14
C GLU A 153 -13.85 14.25 -1.91
N GLY A 154 -12.92 15.09 -2.36
CA GLY A 154 -11.77 14.74 -3.19
C GLY A 154 -10.66 14.03 -2.43
N GLU A 155 -10.92 12.82 -1.92
CA GLU A 155 -9.96 12.03 -1.12
C GLU A 155 -9.70 10.63 -1.72
N VAL A 156 -8.58 10.01 -1.30
CA VAL A 156 -8.13 8.71 -1.82
C VAL A 156 -9.01 7.53 -1.43
N TYR A 157 -9.84 7.67 -0.38
CA TYR A 157 -10.63 6.57 0.17
C TYR A 157 -11.75 6.11 -0.76
N ALA A 158 -12.33 7.00 -1.58
CA ALA A 158 -13.35 6.66 -2.56
C ALA A 158 -12.80 5.68 -3.62
N ILE A 159 -11.66 6.03 -4.23
CA ILE A 159 -10.99 5.16 -5.22
C ILE A 159 -10.45 3.89 -4.55
N SER A 160 -9.93 3.98 -3.32
CA SER A 160 -9.48 2.79 -2.57
C SER A 160 -10.60 1.79 -2.32
N SER A 161 -11.79 2.30 -1.97
CA SER A 161 -13.00 1.49 -1.78
C SER A 161 -13.47 0.86 -3.09
N LEU A 162 -13.40 1.59 -4.20
CA LEU A 162 -13.69 1.04 -5.53
C LEU A 162 -12.77 -0.13 -5.87
N PHE A 163 -11.45 0.03 -5.71
CA PHE A 163 -10.50 -1.05 -5.97
C PHE A 163 -10.80 -2.28 -5.13
N THR A 164 -11.08 -2.09 -3.84
CA THR A 164 -11.45 -3.17 -2.93
C THR A 164 -12.71 -3.89 -3.40
N ALA A 165 -13.78 -3.16 -3.73
CA ALA A 165 -15.04 -3.74 -4.19
C ALA A 165 -14.89 -4.49 -5.52
N VAL A 166 -14.15 -3.94 -6.50
CA VAL A 166 -13.90 -4.59 -7.79
C VAL A 166 -13.04 -5.84 -7.62
N VAL A 167 -12.01 -5.80 -6.77
CA VAL A 167 -11.14 -6.95 -6.50
C VAL A 167 -11.92 -8.09 -5.85
N PHE A 168 -12.74 -7.79 -4.83
CA PHE A 168 -13.63 -8.78 -4.21
C PHE A 168 -14.64 -9.34 -5.21
N TRP A 169 -15.27 -8.49 -6.01
CA TRP A 169 -16.16 -8.94 -7.07
C TRP A 169 -15.44 -9.83 -8.09
N ALA A 170 -14.23 -9.45 -8.53
CA ALA A 170 -13.43 -10.18 -9.50
C ALA A 170 -13.03 -11.58 -8.99
N ILE A 171 -12.70 -11.73 -7.71
CA ILE A 171 -12.39 -13.06 -7.17
C ILE A 171 -13.64 -13.94 -7.04
N LEU A 172 -14.82 -13.35 -6.81
CA LEU A 172 -16.09 -14.09 -6.85
C LEU A 172 -16.46 -14.49 -8.29
N LYS A 173 -16.16 -13.65 -9.28
CA LYS A 173 -16.28 -14.00 -10.70
C LYS A 173 -15.33 -15.15 -11.07
N TRP A 174 -14.09 -15.08 -10.60
CA TRP A 174 -13.14 -16.18 -10.74
C TRP A 174 -13.68 -17.45 -10.09
N ASP A 175 -14.23 -17.38 -8.88
CA ASP A 175 -14.79 -18.54 -8.16
C ASP A 175 -15.96 -19.18 -8.90
N ALA A 176 -16.89 -18.37 -9.41
CA ALA A 176 -18.08 -18.83 -10.11
C ALA A 176 -17.81 -19.41 -11.51
N GLU A 177 -16.72 -19.02 -12.19
CA GLU A 177 -16.36 -19.57 -13.50
C GLU A 177 -15.77 -20.99 -13.39
N GLU A 178 -16.14 -21.86 -14.34
CA GLU A 178 -15.56 -23.20 -14.49
C GLU A 178 -14.02 -23.12 -14.63
N LYS A 179 -13.31 -24.15 -14.20
CA LYS A 179 -11.85 -24.18 -14.28
C LYS A 179 -11.41 -24.29 -15.73
N SER A 180 -10.94 -23.18 -16.30
CA SER A 180 -10.36 -23.12 -17.64
C SER A 180 -9.12 -22.20 -17.62
N PRO A 181 -8.21 -22.29 -18.61
CA PRO A 181 -7.12 -21.33 -18.75
C PRO A 181 -7.59 -19.88 -18.85
N ARG A 182 -8.79 -19.64 -19.40
CA ARG A 182 -9.38 -18.29 -19.51
C ARG A 182 -9.77 -17.71 -18.15
N THR A 183 -10.04 -18.56 -17.16
CA THR A 183 -10.48 -18.13 -15.82
C THR A 183 -9.38 -17.33 -15.11
N ASP A 184 -8.11 -17.58 -15.43
CA ASP A 184 -6.96 -16.90 -14.82
C ASP A 184 -6.86 -15.41 -15.14
N ARG A 185 -7.57 -14.93 -16.17
CA ARG A 185 -7.69 -13.50 -16.48
C ARG A 185 -8.15 -12.67 -15.29
N TRP A 186 -8.98 -13.25 -14.41
CA TRP A 186 -9.47 -12.58 -13.21
C TRP A 186 -8.35 -12.39 -12.18
N ILE A 187 -7.45 -13.37 -12.05
CA ILE A 187 -6.29 -13.25 -11.15
C ILE A 187 -5.31 -12.19 -11.67
N ILE A 188 -5.09 -12.14 -12.99
CA ILE A 188 -4.27 -11.10 -13.61
C ILE A 188 -4.91 -9.72 -13.44
N LEU A 189 -6.23 -9.61 -13.64
CA LEU A 189 -6.96 -8.36 -13.40
C LEU A 189 -6.84 -7.92 -11.94
N ILE A 190 -7.02 -8.83 -10.98
CA ILE A 190 -6.83 -8.55 -9.55
C ILE A 190 -5.42 -8.04 -9.30
N ALA A 191 -4.39 -8.71 -9.81
CA ALA A 191 -3.00 -8.29 -9.65
C ALA A 191 -2.76 -6.88 -10.23
N TYR A 192 -3.33 -6.57 -11.40
CA TYR A 192 -3.23 -5.24 -12.00
C TYR A 192 -3.89 -4.16 -11.14
N LEU A 193 -5.12 -4.41 -10.68
CA LEU A 193 -5.87 -3.51 -9.80
C LEU A 193 -5.15 -3.31 -8.46
N MET A 194 -4.53 -4.36 -7.92
CA MET A 194 -3.68 -4.26 -6.74
C MET A 194 -2.45 -3.38 -7.00
N GLY A 195 -1.77 -3.54 -8.12
CA GLY A 195 -0.66 -2.67 -8.53
C GLY A 195 -1.06 -1.20 -8.60
N LEU A 196 -2.17 -0.89 -9.29
CA LEU A 196 -2.69 0.48 -9.40
C LEU A 196 -3.09 1.06 -8.04
N SER A 197 -3.69 0.23 -7.18
CA SER A 197 -4.13 0.68 -5.86
C SER A 197 -2.97 1.10 -4.96
N ILE A 198 -1.74 0.61 -5.17
CA ILE A 198 -0.56 1.10 -4.42
C ILE A 198 -0.35 2.59 -4.71
N GLY A 199 -0.62 3.05 -5.94
CA GLY A 199 -0.60 4.46 -6.34
C GLY A 199 -1.80 5.27 -5.85
N VAL A 200 -2.69 4.71 -5.03
CA VAL A 200 -3.80 5.41 -4.38
C VAL A 200 -3.69 5.25 -2.87
N HIS A 201 -3.81 4.01 -2.39
CA HIS A 201 -3.70 3.64 -0.99
C HIS A 201 -3.43 2.13 -0.84
N LEU A 202 -2.56 1.75 0.10
CA LEU A 202 -2.17 0.36 0.36
C LEU A 202 -3.28 -0.56 0.92
N LEU A 203 -4.48 -0.04 1.22
CA LEU A 203 -5.53 -0.79 1.93
C LEU A 203 -6.03 -1.98 1.12
N ASN A 204 -6.05 -1.87 -0.20
CA ASN A 204 -6.50 -2.94 -1.08
C ASN A 204 -5.62 -4.20 -0.98
N LEU A 205 -4.35 -4.08 -0.54
CA LEU A 205 -3.49 -5.24 -0.27
C LEU A 205 -4.06 -6.14 0.84
N LEU A 206 -4.87 -5.58 1.75
CA LEU A 206 -5.55 -6.35 2.80
C LEU A 206 -6.61 -7.33 2.25
N CYS A 207 -6.93 -7.26 0.96
CA CYS A 207 -7.77 -8.26 0.30
C CYS A 207 -7.04 -9.60 0.07
N ILE A 208 -5.68 -9.63 0.11
CA ILE A 208 -4.88 -10.83 -0.17
C ILE A 208 -5.32 -12.03 0.66
N PRO A 209 -5.49 -11.95 1.99
CA PRO A 209 -5.93 -13.08 2.78
C PRO A 209 -7.29 -13.62 2.37
N ALA A 210 -8.27 -12.73 2.14
CA ALA A 210 -9.59 -13.14 1.71
C ALA A 210 -9.55 -13.83 0.33
N ILE A 211 -8.80 -13.28 -0.62
CA ILE A 211 -8.61 -13.86 -1.96
C ILE A 211 -7.95 -15.24 -1.85
N ALA A 212 -6.89 -15.37 -1.05
CA ALA A 212 -6.19 -16.62 -0.85
C ALA A 212 -7.12 -17.70 -0.26
N LEU A 213 -7.99 -17.34 0.69
CA LEU A 213 -9.00 -18.24 1.24
C LEU A 213 -10.04 -18.65 0.20
N VAL A 214 -10.51 -17.74 -0.66
CA VAL A 214 -11.42 -18.08 -1.77
C VAL A 214 -10.75 -19.06 -2.74
N ILE A 215 -9.47 -18.82 -3.09
CA ILE A 215 -8.69 -19.72 -3.95
C ILE A 215 -8.51 -21.10 -3.31
N TYR A 216 -8.22 -21.15 -2.00
CA TYR A 216 -8.09 -22.39 -1.26
C TYR A 216 -9.41 -23.17 -1.27
N LEU A 217 -10.51 -22.52 -0.88
CA LEU A 217 -11.84 -23.12 -0.80
C LEU A 217 -12.38 -23.55 -2.16
N LYS A 218 -11.98 -22.93 -3.27
CA LYS A 218 -12.38 -23.42 -4.61
C LYS A 218 -11.70 -24.74 -4.98
N ASN A 219 -10.50 -24.97 -4.46
CA ASN A 219 -9.64 -26.07 -4.89
C ASN A 219 -9.57 -27.23 -3.88
N ASN A 220 -10.02 -27.02 -2.66
CA ASN A 220 -9.88 -27.98 -1.56
C ASN A 220 -11.18 -28.05 -0.75
N ASP A 221 -11.44 -29.21 -0.15
CA ASP A 221 -12.50 -29.34 0.85
C ASP A 221 -12.16 -28.58 2.14
N LEU A 222 -13.18 -28.29 2.95
CA LEU A 222 -13.03 -27.51 4.16
C LEU A 222 -12.14 -28.25 5.17
N ASN A 223 -10.97 -27.68 5.43
CA ASN A 223 -10.00 -28.18 6.41
C ASN A 223 -9.42 -26.99 7.18
N PHE A 224 -9.68 -26.94 8.49
CA PHE A 224 -9.25 -25.85 9.36
C PHE A 224 -7.73 -25.66 9.39
N LYS A 225 -6.93 -26.74 9.32
CA LYS A 225 -5.47 -26.63 9.27
C LYS A 225 -5.02 -26.00 7.96
N GLY A 226 -5.64 -26.39 6.84
CA GLY A 226 -5.34 -25.81 5.52
C GLY A 226 -5.80 -24.36 5.39
N LEU A 227 -6.95 -24.02 5.96
CA LEU A 227 -7.43 -22.63 6.06
C LEU A 227 -6.49 -21.76 6.90
N ALA A 228 -6.09 -22.23 8.09
CA ALA A 228 -5.18 -21.51 8.96
C ALA A 228 -3.80 -21.31 8.29
N LEU A 229 -3.26 -22.36 7.67
CA LEU A 229 -1.99 -22.28 6.94
C LEU A 229 -2.07 -21.30 5.76
N THR A 230 -3.17 -21.35 4.98
CA THR A 230 -3.40 -20.41 3.87
C THR A 230 -3.48 -18.98 4.38
N GLY A 231 -4.18 -18.75 5.49
CA GLY A 231 -4.24 -17.44 6.16
C GLY A 231 -2.86 -16.94 6.55
N VAL A 232 -2.05 -17.75 7.23
CA VAL A 232 -0.68 -17.38 7.63
C VAL A 232 0.19 -17.08 6.40
N ILE A 233 0.20 -17.95 5.38
CA ILE A 233 0.97 -17.74 4.15
C ILE A 233 0.53 -16.43 3.47
N SER A 234 -0.77 -16.16 3.39
CA SER A 234 -1.29 -14.95 2.76
C SER A 234 -0.89 -13.67 3.50
N LEU A 235 -0.80 -13.70 4.83
CA LEU A 235 -0.28 -12.59 5.63
C LEU A 235 1.22 -12.39 5.43
N LEU A 236 1.98 -13.48 5.29
CA LEU A 236 3.41 -13.40 4.93
C LEU A 236 3.59 -12.80 3.52
N VAL A 237 2.76 -13.18 2.55
CA VAL A 237 2.77 -12.60 1.21
C VAL A 237 2.42 -11.10 1.25
N LEU A 238 1.40 -10.71 2.01
CA LEU A 238 1.04 -9.31 2.23
C LEU A 238 2.23 -8.52 2.81
N GLY A 239 2.85 -9.00 3.89
CA GLY A 239 4.01 -8.35 4.50
C GLY A 239 5.21 -8.30 3.56
N PHE A 240 5.45 -9.36 2.79
CA PHE A 240 6.52 -9.39 1.79
C PHE A 240 6.28 -8.40 0.64
N ILE A 241 5.04 -8.22 0.19
CA ILE A 241 4.72 -7.20 -0.83
C ILE A 241 4.92 -5.79 -0.25
N GLN A 242 4.38 -5.54 0.95
CA GLN A 242 4.39 -4.23 1.58
C GLN A 242 5.80 -3.76 1.98
N SER A 243 6.57 -4.61 2.65
CA SER A 243 7.88 -4.25 3.21
C SER A 243 9.06 -4.78 2.40
N GLY A 244 8.84 -5.73 1.50
CA GLY A 244 9.88 -6.31 0.65
C GLY A 244 9.84 -5.75 -0.77
N ILE A 245 8.74 -5.98 -1.50
CA ILE A 245 8.66 -5.65 -2.94
C ILE A 245 8.59 -4.14 -3.19
N ILE A 246 7.66 -3.43 -2.53
CA ILE A 246 7.43 -1.99 -2.79
C ILE A 246 8.72 -1.17 -2.54
N PRO A 247 9.32 -1.17 -1.33
CA PRO A 247 10.57 -0.46 -1.10
C PRO A 247 11.76 -1.14 -1.76
N GLY A 248 11.82 -2.47 -1.76
CA GLY A 248 13.01 -3.22 -2.21
C GLY A 248 13.33 -3.04 -3.69
N ILE A 249 12.33 -2.89 -4.57
CA ILE A 249 12.58 -2.58 -5.98
C ILE A 249 13.24 -1.20 -6.14
N VAL A 250 12.81 -0.22 -5.34
CA VAL A 250 13.38 1.13 -5.35
C VAL A 250 14.79 1.11 -4.74
N THR A 251 15.01 0.34 -3.67
CA THR A 251 16.35 0.11 -3.10
C THR A 251 17.30 -0.54 -4.10
N MET A 252 16.85 -1.57 -4.84
CA MET A 252 17.67 -2.18 -5.89
C MET A 252 17.99 -1.18 -7.01
N ALA A 253 17.01 -0.38 -7.44
CA ALA A 253 17.24 0.68 -8.42
C ALA A 253 18.25 1.74 -7.94
N GLY A 254 18.20 2.12 -6.65
CA GLY A 254 19.18 3.02 -6.03
C GLY A 254 20.59 2.42 -5.96
N GLY A 255 20.71 1.13 -5.63
CA GLY A 255 22.00 0.44 -5.68
C GLY A 255 22.59 0.38 -7.08
N TYR A 256 21.75 0.18 -8.10
CA TYR A 256 22.16 0.26 -9.50
C TYR A 256 22.63 1.65 -9.88
N GLU A 257 21.87 2.67 -9.46
CA GLU A 257 22.21 4.05 -9.73
C GLU A 257 23.59 4.40 -9.18
N LEU A 258 23.87 4.08 -7.92
CA LEU A 258 25.19 4.31 -7.32
C LEU A 258 26.30 3.55 -8.03
N PHE A 259 26.10 2.25 -8.33
CA PHE A 259 27.12 1.46 -9.02
C PHE A 259 27.49 2.08 -10.37
N PHE A 260 26.50 2.52 -11.14
CA PHE A 260 26.76 3.12 -12.45
C PHE A 260 27.40 4.51 -12.34
N THR A 261 26.99 5.35 -11.39
CA THR A 261 27.61 6.67 -11.24
C THR A 261 29.01 6.61 -10.63
N GLU A 262 29.24 5.75 -9.64
CA GLU A 262 30.48 5.73 -8.87
C GLU A 262 31.53 4.78 -9.45
N ASN A 263 31.13 3.56 -9.87
CA ASN A 263 32.07 2.54 -10.35
C ASN A 263 32.24 2.57 -11.87
N VAL A 264 31.18 2.91 -12.63
CA VAL A 264 31.23 2.97 -14.10
C VAL A 264 31.50 4.40 -14.60
N GLY A 265 31.16 5.42 -13.82
CA GLY A 265 31.29 6.83 -14.22
C GLY A 265 30.20 7.29 -15.20
N ALA A 266 29.05 6.63 -15.19
CA ALA A 266 27.89 7.01 -16.00
C ALA A 266 27.18 8.25 -15.43
N GLY A 267 26.36 8.91 -16.25
CA GLY A 267 25.51 10.01 -15.80
C GLY A 267 24.31 9.55 -14.96
N PHE A 268 23.57 10.53 -14.43
CA PHE A 268 22.34 10.30 -13.67
C PHE A 268 21.29 9.49 -14.46
N ASN A 269 20.54 8.67 -13.75
CA ASN A 269 19.47 7.78 -14.17
C ASN A 269 19.88 6.63 -15.11
N VAL A 270 21.17 6.50 -15.45
CA VAL A 270 21.66 5.40 -16.30
C VAL A 270 21.53 4.06 -15.56
N GLY A 271 21.91 4.00 -14.28
CA GLY A 271 21.81 2.78 -13.50
C GLY A 271 20.37 2.32 -13.34
N ILE A 272 19.46 3.24 -13.01
CA ILE A 272 18.01 2.95 -12.93
C ILE A 272 17.46 2.43 -14.26
N SER A 273 17.88 3.03 -15.38
CA SER A 273 17.43 2.62 -16.73
C SER A 273 17.92 1.20 -17.06
N VAL A 274 19.19 0.90 -16.79
CA VAL A 274 19.76 -0.44 -16.98
C VAL A 274 19.04 -1.47 -16.11
N PHE A 275 18.81 -1.15 -14.82
CA PHE A 275 18.06 -2.02 -13.91
C PHE A 275 16.65 -2.32 -14.43
N SER A 276 15.94 -1.28 -14.89
CA SER A 276 14.58 -1.41 -15.42
C SER A 276 14.55 -2.30 -16.67
N ILE A 277 15.53 -2.15 -17.58
CA ILE A 277 15.66 -3.01 -18.77
C ILE A 277 15.92 -4.46 -18.37
N LEU A 278 16.83 -4.71 -17.43
CA LEU A 278 17.14 -6.06 -16.95
C LEU A 278 15.94 -6.71 -16.26
N LEU A 279 15.18 -5.95 -15.46
CA LEU A 279 13.97 -6.43 -14.80
C LEU A 279 12.88 -6.79 -15.83
N ILE A 280 12.65 -5.93 -16.83
CA ILE A 280 11.70 -6.20 -17.92
C ILE A 280 12.15 -7.43 -18.72
N ALA A 281 13.44 -7.50 -19.08
CA ALA A 281 13.99 -8.64 -19.80
C ALA A 281 13.81 -9.95 -19.01
N LEU A 282 14.08 -9.94 -17.69
CA LEU A 282 13.88 -11.09 -16.82
C LEU A 282 12.43 -11.55 -16.81
N ILE A 283 11.48 -10.62 -16.67
CA ILE A 283 10.04 -10.91 -16.67
C ILE A 283 9.60 -11.50 -18.01
N VAL A 284 10.00 -10.89 -19.13
CA VAL A 284 9.69 -11.38 -20.48
C VAL A 284 10.26 -12.77 -20.70
N LEU A 285 11.53 -13.00 -20.35
CA LEU A 285 12.17 -14.30 -20.47
C LEU A 285 11.49 -15.36 -19.62
N LEU A 286 11.06 -15.04 -18.39
CA LEU A 286 10.31 -15.96 -17.53
C LEU A 286 8.92 -16.29 -18.10
N ILE A 287 8.23 -15.32 -18.71
CA ILE A 287 6.94 -15.54 -19.38
C ILE A 287 7.11 -16.48 -20.58
N ILE A 288 8.13 -16.26 -21.42
CA ILE A 288 8.41 -17.14 -22.56
C ILE A 288 8.83 -18.53 -22.06
N TYR A 289 9.70 -18.60 -21.07
CA TYR A 289 10.15 -19.86 -20.47
C TYR A 289 9.00 -20.66 -19.87
N SER A 290 8.01 -19.99 -19.26
CA SER A 290 6.85 -20.66 -18.67
C SER A 290 5.98 -21.41 -19.68
N HIS A 291 6.02 -21.02 -20.96
CA HIS A 291 5.31 -21.68 -22.07
C HIS A 291 6.17 -22.68 -22.84
N SER A 292 7.46 -22.38 -23.02
CA SER A 292 8.35 -23.19 -23.85
C SER A 292 9.75 -23.27 -23.23
N PRO A 293 9.91 -24.05 -22.14
CA PRO A 293 11.20 -24.19 -21.48
C PRO A 293 12.28 -24.71 -22.43
N SER A 294 13.40 -23.98 -22.54
CA SER A 294 14.56 -24.39 -23.34
C SER A 294 15.87 -24.10 -22.61
N LYS A 295 16.95 -24.79 -23.01
CA LYS A 295 18.28 -24.55 -22.41
C LYS A 295 18.75 -23.12 -22.68
N GLN A 296 18.50 -22.58 -23.88
CA GLN A 296 18.86 -21.22 -24.27
C GLN A 296 18.17 -20.19 -23.38
N LEU A 297 16.85 -20.30 -23.19
CA LEU A 297 16.10 -19.38 -22.32
C LEU A 297 16.56 -19.48 -20.87
N ARG A 298 16.86 -20.69 -20.38
CA ARG A 298 17.42 -20.87 -19.04
C ARG A 298 18.74 -20.12 -18.87
N TYR A 299 19.67 -20.25 -19.80
CA TYR A 299 20.94 -19.52 -19.74
C TYR A 299 20.74 -18.02 -19.86
N GLY A 300 19.80 -17.56 -20.70
CA GLY A 300 19.42 -16.15 -20.78
C GLY A 300 18.87 -15.59 -19.46
N ILE A 301 18.01 -16.34 -18.78
CA ILE A 301 17.46 -15.97 -17.46
C ILE A 301 18.57 -15.90 -16.42
N ILE A 302 19.44 -16.92 -16.35
CA ILE A 302 20.56 -16.95 -15.41
C ILE A 302 21.52 -15.79 -15.67
N ALA A 303 21.87 -15.53 -16.94
CA ALA A 303 22.73 -14.41 -17.31
C ALA A 303 22.11 -13.07 -16.91
N THR A 304 20.81 -12.87 -17.17
CA THR A 304 20.09 -11.65 -16.78
C THR A 304 20.08 -11.48 -15.27
N LEU A 305 19.84 -12.54 -14.50
CA LEU A 305 19.90 -12.51 -13.03
C LEU A 305 21.30 -12.18 -12.52
N VAL A 306 22.33 -12.80 -13.08
CA VAL A 306 23.73 -12.54 -12.70
C VAL A 306 24.08 -11.07 -12.98
N LEU A 307 23.72 -10.56 -14.16
CA LEU A 307 23.88 -9.15 -14.51
C LEU A 307 23.07 -8.22 -13.61
N THR A 308 21.96 -8.70 -13.05
CA THR A 308 21.09 -7.97 -12.09
C THR A 308 21.67 -7.96 -10.66
N ILE A 309 22.32 -9.05 -10.25
CA ILE A 309 22.75 -9.22 -8.85
C ILE A 309 24.17 -8.71 -8.62
N ILE A 310 25.09 -8.93 -9.57
CA ILE A 310 26.50 -8.57 -9.40
C ILE A 310 26.66 -7.09 -8.99
N PRO A 311 26.13 -6.09 -9.74
CA PRO A 311 26.25 -4.67 -9.36
C PRO A 311 25.75 -4.35 -7.95
N LEU A 312 24.68 -5.01 -7.51
CA LEU A 312 24.08 -4.82 -6.19
C LEU A 312 24.96 -5.30 -5.03
N LEU A 313 25.94 -6.16 -5.30
CA LEU A 313 26.86 -6.66 -4.28
C LEU A 313 28.02 -5.69 -4.00
N PHE A 314 28.34 -4.80 -4.96
CA PHE A 314 29.52 -3.92 -4.90
C PHE A 314 29.32 -2.61 -4.12
N ASN A 315 28.09 -2.13 -3.93
CA ASN A 315 27.81 -0.89 -3.18
C ASN A 315 27.42 -1.17 -1.73
N GLU A 316 27.70 -0.23 -0.83
CA GLU A 316 27.32 -0.31 0.61
C GLU A 316 25.88 0.11 0.86
N PHE A 317 25.24 0.80 -0.09
CA PHE A 317 23.85 1.26 0.01
C PHE A 317 22.86 0.12 0.24
N LEU A 318 23.06 -1.05 -0.39
CA LEU A 318 22.31 -2.23 0.00
C LEU A 318 22.92 -2.84 1.27
N GLY A 319 22.21 -2.71 2.39
CA GLY A 319 22.53 -3.40 3.63
C GLY A 319 22.61 -4.93 3.45
N GLY A 320 23.34 -5.60 4.34
CA GLY A 320 23.59 -7.05 4.25
C GLY A 320 22.31 -7.89 4.17
N THR A 321 21.28 -7.50 4.90
CA THR A 321 19.95 -8.13 4.86
C THR A 321 19.31 -8.03 3.47
N ALA A 322 19.37 -6.86 2.83
CA ALA A 322 18.82 -6.66 1.49
C ALA A 322 19.58 -7.49 0.44
N LYS A 323 20.92 -7.54 0.53
CA LYS A 323 21.77 -8.40 -0.32
C LYS A 323 21.41 -9.88 -0.15
N PHE A 324 21.22 -10.34 1.08
CA PHE A 324 20.78 -11.71 1.37
C PHE A 324 19.44 -12.04 0.69
N PHE A 325 18.43 -11.17 0.79
CA PHE A 325 17.15 -11.39 0.13
C PHE A 325 17.25 -11.36 -1.41
N CYS A 326 18.06 -10.47 -1.98
CA CYS A 326 18.31 -10.46 -3.43
C CYS A 326 18.91 -11.79 -3.91
N LEU A 327 19.90 -12.32 -3.18
CA LEU A 327 20.51 -13.62 -3.47
C LEU A 327 19.52 -14.77 -3.28
N LEU A 328 18.67 -14.72 -2.26
CA LEU A 328 17.64 -15.72 -2.00
C LEU A 328 16.61 -15.77 -3.14
N ILE A 329 16.12 -14.62 -3.60
CA ILE A 329 15.19 -14.51 -4.72
C ILE A 329 15.84 -15.03 -6.01
N ALA A 330 17.06 -14.57 -6.31
CA ALA A 330 17.80 -15.03 -7.49
C ALA A 330 18.02 -16.55 -7.46
N GLY A 331 18.46 -17.09 -6.32
CA GLY A 331 18.62 -18.53 -6.11
C GLY A 331 17.31 -19.30 -6.28
N GLY A 332 16.19 -18.76 -5.77
CA GLY A 332 14.86 -19.33 -5.95
C GLY A 332 14.42 -19.38 -7.41
N ILE A 333 14.66 -18.31 -8.18
CA ILE A 333 14.37 -18.27 -9.62
C ILE A 333 15.26 -19.27 -10.37
N ILE A 334 16.57 -19.29 -10.08
CA ILE A 334 17.53 -20.24 -10.69
C ILE A 334 17.10 -21.68 -10.43
N ALA A 335 16.81 -22.03 -9.17
CA ALA A 335 16.35 -23.37 -8.80
C ALA A 335 15.05 -23.75 -9.54
N THR A 336 14.13 -22.79 -9.66
CA THR A 336 12.85 -22.96 -10.37
C THR A 336 13.09 -23.26 -11.86
N VAL A 337 13.89 -22.47 -12.57
CA VAL A 337 14.17 -22.69 -13.99
C VAL A 337 15.05 -23.93 -14.24
N MET A 338 15.90 -24.32 -13.28
CA MET A 338 16.67 -25.56 -13.40
C MET A 338 15.76 -26.79 -13.32
N LYS A 339 14.77 -26.78 -12.41
CA LYS A 339 13.85 -27.88 -12.16
C LYS A 339 12.74 -27.98 -13.20
N LEU A 340 12.17 -26.85 -13.63
CA LEU A 340 11.10 -26.83 -14.64
C LEU A 340 11.67 -27.19 -16.01
N LYS A 341 11.21 -28.32 -16.56
CA LYS A 341 11.53 -28.80 -17.91
C LYS A 341 10.29 -28.86 -18.83
N SER A 342 9.11 -28.53 -18.29
CA SER A 342 7.83 -28.53 -18.99
C SER A 342 7.08 -27.22 -18.73
N PRO A 343 6.12 -26.85 -19.60
CA PRO A 343 5.33 -25.63 -19.42
C PRO A 343 4.66 -25.59 -18.04
N SER A 344 4.69 -24.41 -17.40
CA SER A 344 4.22 -24.23 -16.04
C SER A 344 3.22 -23.08 -15.95
N ARG A 345 1.94 -23.44 -15.79
CA ARG A 345 0.85 -22.48 -15.56
C ARG A 345 1.11 -21.59 -14.34
N LEU A 346 1.66 -22.15 -13.27
CA LEU A 346 1.92 -21.40 -12.04
C LEU A 346 2.99 -20.32 -12.25
N LEU A 347 4.11 -20.68 -12.91
CA LEU A 347 5.17 -19.72 -13.23
C LEU A 347 4.64 -18.64 -14.17
N HIS A 348 3.84 -19.02 -15.16
CA HIS A 348 3.23 -18.06 -16.08
C HIS A 348 2.34 -17.06 -15.33
N LEU A 349 1.40 -17.57 -14.53
CA LEU A 349 0.44 -16.76 -13.80
C LEU A 349 1.11 -15.84 -12.78
N SER A 350 2.10 -16.35 -12.02
CA SER A 350 2.83 -15.55 -11.03
C SER A 350 3.65 -14.45 -11.68
N THR A 351 4.34 -14.75 -12.79
CA THR A 351 5.17 -13.77 -13.52
C THR A 351 4.31 -12.70 -14.20
N MET A 352 3.19 -13.09 -14.82
CA MET A 352 2.23 -12.14 -15.40
C MET A 352 1.60 -11.25 -14.34
N SER A 353 1.22 -11.82 -13.19
CA SER A 353 0.66 -11.06 -12.06
C SER A 353 1.68 -10.03 -11.54
N PHE A 354 2.94 -10.45 -11.37
CA PHE A 354 4.01 -9.55 -10.98
C PHE A 354 4.24 -8.43 -12.00
N MET A 355 4.26 -8.75 -13.30
CA MET A 355 4.39 -7.77 -14.37
C MET A 355 3.31 -6.68 -14.30
N VAL A 356 2.04 -7.07 -14.16
CA VAL A 356 0.95 -6.09 -14.11
C VAL A 356 0.88 -5.33 -12.78
N ILE A 357 1.36 -5.91 -11.67
CA ILE A 357 1.58 -5.17 -10.42
C ILE A 357 2.59 -4.05 -10.64
N LEU A 358 3.73 -4.36 -11.28
CA LEU A 358 4.75 -3.34 -11.59
C LEU A 358 4.24 -2.27 -12.55
N LEU A 359 3.42 -2.67 -13.53
CA LEU A 359 2.77 -1.71 -14.41
C LEU A 359 1.90 -0.73 -13.63
N GLY A 360 1.11 -1.20 -12.67
CA GLY A 360 0.33 -0.31 -11.80
C GLY A 360 1.22 0.55 -10.87
N TYR A 361 2.26 -0.06 -10.29
CA TYR A 361 3.22 0.63 -9.42
C TYR A 361 4.03 1.70 -10.17
N SER A 362 4.19 1.59 -11.50
CA SER A 362 4.89 2.59 -12.32
C SER A 362 4.30 3.99 -12.26
N THR A 363 3.05 4.14 -11.78
CA THR A 363 2.44 5.45 -11.51
C THR A 363 3.27 6.33 -10.58
N PHE A 364 4.09 5.75 -9.69
CA PHE A 364 5.04 6.49 -8.83
C PHE A 364 6.14 7.23 -9.60
N ALA A 365 6.42 6.86 -10.85
CA ALA A 365 7.32 7.64 -11.68
C ALA A 365 6.86 9.09 -11.83
N MET A 366 5.53 9.33 -11.77
CA MET A 366 4.97 10.68 -11.81
C MET A 366 5.48 11.55 -10.66
N ILE A 367 5.58 11.01 -9.43
CA ILE A 367 6.10 11.75 -8.26
C ILE A 367 7.52 12.25 -8.54
N VAL A 368 8.41 11.37 -9.02
CA VAL A 368 9.80 11.74 -9.31
C VAL A 368 9.90 12.76 -10.45
N ILE A 369 9.11 12.55 -11.51
CA ILE A 369 9.08 13.46 -12.67
C ILE A 369 8.59 14.85 -12.25
N ARG A 370 7.54 14.92 -11.43
CA ARG A 370 6.97 16.18 -10.97
C ARG A 370 7.87 16.87 -9.96
N SER A 371 8.37 16.17 -8.95
CA SER A 371 9.33 16.73 -7.99
C SER A 371 10.58 17.29 -8.71
N SER A 372 11.11 16.59 -9.72
CA SER A 372 12.25 17.10 -10.52
C SER A 372 11.96 18.43 -11.24
N ALA A 373 10.68 18.78 -11.45
CA ALA A 373 10.27 20.06 -12.02
C ALA A 373 10.09 21.17 -10.96
N ASN A 374 10.35 20.88 -9.68
CA ASN A 374 10.27 21.78 -8.52
C ASN A 374 8.93 22.55 -8.45
N PRO A 375 7.79 21.84 -8.34
CA PRO A 375 6.48 22.46 -8.22
C PRO A 375 6.35 23.23 -6.89
N PRO A 376 5.40 24.19 -6.78
CA PRO A 376 5.22 24.96 -5.56
C PRO A 376 4.97 24.13 -4.30
N MET A 377 4.21 23.03 -4.43
CA MET A 377 4.08 22.01 -3.40
C MET A 377 4.89 20.79 -3.83
N ASP A 378 6.02 20.59 -3.15
CA ASP A 378 6.94 19.47 -3.36
C ASP A 378 7.35 18.84 -2.02
N GLU A 379 6.42 18.14 -1.36
CA GLU A 379 6.70 17.59 -0.04
C GLU A 379 7.81 16.55 -0.08
N ASN A 380 8.84 16.78 0.75
CA ASN A 380 10.07 15.99 0.86
C ASN A 380 10.97 15.92 -0.39
N ASN A 381 10.66 16.63 -1.47
CA ASN A 381 11.46 16.70 -2.71
C ASN A 381 11.96 15.32 -3.22
N PRO A 382 11.07 14.35 -3.55
CA PRO A 382 11.42 13.03 -4.07
C PRO A 382 11.96 13.06 -5.54
N GLU A 383 12.93 13.91 -5.84
CA GLU A 383 13.50 14.14 -7.19
C GLU A 383 14.37 12.99 -7.73
N ASN A 384 14.70 12.00 -6.91
CA ASN A 384 15.55 10.89 -7.30
C ASN A 384 15.17 9.60 -6.56
N VAL A 385 15.78 8.48 -6.96
CA VAL A 385 15.44 7.16 -6.42
C VAL A 385 15.67 7.02 -4.91
N PHE A 386 16.64 7.75 -4.35
CA PHE A 386 16.96 7.73 -2.92
C PHE A 386 15.95 8.53 -2.12
N THR A 387 15.64 9.75 -2.54
CA THR A 387 14.62 10.57 -1.88
C THR A 387 13.21 10.00 -2.09
N LEU A 388 12.94 9.33 -3.21
CA LEU A 388 11.73 8.53 -3.41
C LEU A 388 11.63 7.37 -2.42
N LEU A 389 12.74 6.67 -2.13
CA LEU A 389 12.75 5.58 -1.14
C LEU A 389 12.37 6.12 0.25
N SER A 390 13.00 7.20 0.68
CA SER A 390 12.66 7.86 1.96
C SER A 390 11.21 8.34 2.01
N TYR A 391 10.70 8.87 0.89
CA TYR A 391 9.30 9.28 0.73
C TYR A 391 8.35 8.09 0.88
N LEU A 392 8.58 6.98 0.17
CA LEU A 392 7.76 5.77 0.25
C LEU A 392 7.76 5.14 1.65
N ASN A 393 8.92 5.14 2.31
CA ASN A 393 9.07 4.64 3.69
C ASN A 393 8.49 5.59 4.74
N ARG A 394 8.16 6.83 4.35
CA ARG A 394 7.67 7.89 5.22
C ARG A 394 8.59 8.15 6.41
N GLU A 395 9.90 8.18 6.15
CA GLU A 395 10.94 8.31 7.18
C GLU A 395 10.78 9.57 8.05
N GLN A 396 10.13 10.61 7.51
CA GLN A 396 9.80 11.84 8.23
C GLN A 396 8.94 11.65 9.48
N TYR A 397 8.15 10.58 9.56
CA TYR A 397 7.29 10.32 10.72
C TYR A 397 8.00 9.55 11.85
N GLY A 398 9.26 9.16 11.64
CA GLY A 398 10.07 8.40 12.59
C GLY A 398 9.62 6.95 12.80
N ASP A 399 10.29 6.28 13.71
CA ASP A 399 10.10 4.85 13.95
C ASP A 399 8.86 4.53 14.79
N ARG A 400 8.25 3.39 14.46
CA ARG A 400 7.10 2.83 15.20
C ARG A 400 7.41 1.37 15.56
N PRO A 401 7.93 1.08 16.76
CA PRO A 401 8.33 -0.27 17.13
C PRO A 401 7.11 -1.20 17.25
N LEU A 402 6.82 -1.98 16.20
CA LEU A 402 5.65 -2.85 16.17
C LEU A 402 5.90 -4.21 16.83
N LEU A 403 7.05 -4.83 16.65
CA LEU A 403 7.34 -6.18 17.17
C LEU A 403 8.24 -6.17 18.40
N LYS A 404 9.27 -5.33 18.40
CA LYS A 404 10.19 -5.12 19.52
C LYS A 404 10.60 -3.65 19.55
N GLY A 405 10.77 -3.10 20.74
CA GLY A 405 11.33 -1.77 20.92
C GLY A 405 11.16 -1.25 22.35
N HIS A 406 11.46 0.02 22.53
CA HIS A 406 11.55 0.68 23.82
C HIS A 406 10.19 1.20 24.34
N TYR A 407 10.12 1.45 25.65
CA TYR A 407 9.08 2.28 26.27
C TYR A 407 9.50 3.76 26.34
N TRP A 408 8.52 4.67 26.50
CA TRP A 408 8.69 6.13 26.43
C TRP A 408 9.80 6.76 27.31
N MET A 409 10.21 6.07 28.36
CA MET A 409 11.20 6.52 29.34
C MET A 409 12.54 5.79 29.23
N ALA A 410 12.74 5.02 28.16
CA ALA A 410 13.98 4.29 27.93
C ALA A 410 15.14 5.28 27.75
N PRO A 411 16.19 5.20 28.60
CA PRO A 411 17.40 5.97 28.38
C PRO A 411 18.09 5.50 27.10
N THR A 412 18.66 6.45 26.36
CA THR A 412 19.57 6.17 25.25
C THR A 412 20.94 5.80 25.82
N VAL A 413 21.45 4.61 25.48
CA VAL A 413 22.77 4.10 25.93
C VAL A 413 23.85 4.25 24.87
N GLY A 414 23.44 4.50 23.63
CA GLY A 414 24.31 4.66 22.48
C GLY A 414 23.56 5.24 21.30
N THR A 415 24.29 5.40 20.20
CA THR A 415 23.75 5.83 18.92
C THR A 415 24.46 5.06 17.81
N GLU A 416 23.68 4.65 16.81
CA GLU A 416 24.17 4.08 15.57
C GLU A 416 23.95 5.08 14.42
N ASP A 417 24.76 4.92 13.36
CA ASP A 417 24.57 5.65 12.11
C ASP A 417 23.35 5.09 11.39
N GLY A 418 22.45 5.98 10.95
CA GLY A 418 21.31 5.63 10.12
C GLY A 418 21.67 5.55 8.64
N ASP A 419 20.71 5.14 7.80
CA ASP A 419 20.92 5.06 6.36
C ASP A 419 21.17 6.45 5.76
N PRO A 420 22.30 6.68 5.04
CA PRO A 420 22.65 8.00 4.52
C PRO A 420 21.68 8.45 3.42
N VAL A 421 21.43 9.76 3.37
CA VAL A 421 20.59 10.39 2.35
C VAL A 421 21.45 10.90 1.20
N TYR A 422 21.20 10.41 0.00
CA TYR A 422 21.91 10.80 -1.21
C TYR A 422 21.19 11.92 -1.96
N MET A 423 21.97 12.89 -2.45
CA MET A 423 21.49 13.94 -3.34
C MET A 423 22.30 13.96 -4.64
N LYS A 424 21.66 14.38 -5.74
CA LYS A 424 22.35 14.66 -7.01
C LYS A 424 23.32 15.82 -6.81
N ALA A 425 24.55 15.69 -7.31
CA ALA A 425 25.51 16.79 -7.30
C ALA A 425 26.39 16.83 -8.55
N TYR A 426 26.70 18.05 -8.96
CA TYR A 426 27.69 18.35 -9.98
C TYR A 426 29.00 18.69 -9.28
N SER A 427 29.86 17.68 -9.12
CA SER A 427 31.11 17.83 -8.40
C SER A 427 32.24 18.22 -9.33
N VAL A 428 32.85 19.35 -9.05
CA VAL A 428 34.08 19.80 -9.70
C VAL A 428 35.26 19.07 -9.06
N LYS A 429 36.04 18.38 -9.91
CA LYS A 429 37.21 17.60 -9.50
C LYS A 429 38.48 18.10 -10.20
N ASP A 430 39.56 18.12 -9.44
CA ASP A 430 40.94 18.22 -9.91
C ASP A 430 41.57 16.83 -9.83
N GLY A 431 41.70 16.16 -10.97
CA GLY A 431 42.03 14.73 -11.04
C GLY A 431 41.06 13.87 -10.21
N LYS A 432 41.55 13.28 -9.11
CA LYS A 432 40.73 12.44 -8.19
C LYS A 432 40.14 13.23 -7.02
N ARG A 433 40.58 14.47 -6.78
CA ARG A 433 40.19 15.26 -5.62
C ARG A 433 38.94 16.06 -5.93
N ARG A 434 37.90 15.94 -5.10
CA ARG A 434 36.72 16.81 -5.15
C ARG A 434 37.10 18.19 -4.60
N VAL A 435 36.88 19.23 -5.40
CA VAL A 435 37.14 20.64 -5.05
C VAL A 435 35.87 21.25 -4.45
N LYS A 436 34.75 21.13 -5.18
CA LYS A 436 33.45 21.69 -4.77
C LYS A 436 32.31 20.93 -5.45
N SER A 437 31.13 20.93 -4.84
CA SER A 437 29.91 20.34 -5.43
C SER A 437 28.81 21.39 -5.55
N PHE A 438 28.01 21.29 -6.60
CA PHE A 438 26.92 22.19 -6.90
C PHE A 438 25.61 21.41 -7.10
N ASN A 439 24.48 22.07 -6.80
CA ASN A 439 23.15 21.46 -6.93
C ASN A 439 22.63 21.51 -8.39
N ASN A 440 23.14 22.44 -9.20
CA ASN A 440 22.79 22.56 -10.61
C ASN A 440 24.06 22.60 -11.48
N LEU A 441 23.89 22.25 -12.76
CA LEU A 441 24.99 22.16 -13.72
C LEU A 441 25.56 23.53 -14.06
N TYR A 442 24.71 24.56 -14.15
CA TYR A 442 25.10 25.91 -14.56
C TYR A 442 26.17 26.49 -13.62
N ASP A 443 25.95 26.41 -12.30
CA ASP A 443 26.92 26.93 -11.32
C ASP A 443 28.25 26.16 -11.36
N ALA A 444 28.20 24.85 -11.65
CA ALA A 444 29.41 24.04 -11.81
C ALA A 444 30.18 24.42 -13.08
N GLU A 445 29.48 24.68 -14.18
CA GLU A 445 30.07 25.14 -15.45
C GLU A 445 30.68 26.54 -15.30
N GLU A 446 29.99 27.46 -14.63
CA GLU A 446 30.51 28.78 -14.33
C GLU A 446 31.79 28.69 -13.48
N PHE A 447 31.84 27.82 -12.48
CA PHE A 447 33.03 27.62 -11.66
C PHE A 447 34.22 27.06 -12.46
N VAL A 448 33.99 26.05 -13.29
CA VAL A 448 35.04 25.41 -14.10
C VAL A 448 35.51 26.31 -15.25
N SER A 449 34.69 27.27 -15.70
CA SER A 449 35.09 28.22 -16.75
C SER A 449 36.36 29.01 -16.41
N SER A 450 36.68 29.14 -15.13
CA SER A 450 37.86 29.84 -14.62
C SER A 450 39.16 29.01 -14.60
N ASP A 451 39.08 27.67 -14.72
CA ASP A 451 40.25 26.77 -14.68
C ASP A 451 40.05 25.54 -15.58
N PRO A 452 40.81 25.41 -16.69
CA PRO A 452 40.65 24.32 -17.65
C PRO A 452 41.11 22.95 -17.11
N ASN A 453 41.79 22.87 -15.96
CA ASN A 453 42.20 21.60 -15.37
C ASN A 453 41.08 20.94 -14.55
N LEU A 454 40.01 21.68 -14.28
CA LEU A 454 38.88 21.20 -13.52
C LEU A 454 37.89 20.45 -14.43
N SER A 455 37.32 19.37 -13.90
CA SER A 455 36.31 18.57 -14.61
C SER A 455 35.05 18.45 -13.77
N ILE A 456 33.89 18.46 -14.43
CA ILE A 456 32.60 18.25 -13.77
C ILE A 456 32.26 16.76 -13.82
N VAL A 457 32.05 16.16 -12.65
CA VAL A 457 31.60 14.78 -12.51
C VAL A 457 30.20 14.78 -11.91
N LYS A 458 29.29 14.08 -12.57
CA LYS A 458 27.93 13.83 -12.08
C LYS A 458 27.99 12.66 -11.11
N GLU A 459 27.72 12.91 -9.83
CA GLU A 459 27.75 11.89 -8.80
C GLU A 459 26.66 12.13 -7.75
N TYR A 460 26.27 11.08 -7.02
CA TYR A 460 25.45 11.24 -5.84
C TYR A 460 26.36 11.45 -4.64
N ILE A 461 26.05 12.47 -3.85
CA ILE A 461 26.80 12.76 -2.62
C ILE A 461 25.88 12.58 -1.43
N ILE A 462 26.46 12.21 -0.30
CA ILE A 462 25.75 12.13 0.96
C ILE A 462 25.44 13.57 1.40
N SER A 463 24.15 13.90 1.42
CA SER A 463 23.59 15.18 1.89
C SER A 463 23.42 15.19 3.41
N ASP A 464 22.94 14.07 3.95
CA ASP A 464 22.83 13.81 5.37
C ASP A 464 23.40 12.41 5.63
N PRO A 465 24.54 12.29 6.32
CA PRO A 465 25.11 10.98 6.63
C PRO A 465 24.35 10.24 7.72
N ARG A 466 23.34 10.87 8.34
CA ARG A 466 22.51 10.33 9.43
C ARG A 466 23.35 9.75 10.58
N LYS A 467 24.51 10.36 10.83
CA LYS A 467 25.43 9.92 11.88
C LYS A 467 24.78 10.05 13.25
N ASN A 468 24.89 9.00 14.05
CA ASN A 468 24.29 8.93 15.39
C ASN A 468 22.77 9.26 15.42
N SER A 469 22.05 9.02 14.32
CA SER A 469 20.61 9.35 14.23
C SER A 469 19.71 8.25 14.76
N VAL A 470 20.22 7.02 14.87
CA VAL A 470 19.49 5.88 15.42
C VAL A 470 19.88 5.72 16.87
N TYR A 471 18.93 5.90 17.78
CA TYR A 471 19.18 5.77 19.21
C TYR A 471 19.16 4.31 19.64
N GLU A 472 20.23 3.86 20.29
CA GLU A 472 20.24 2.59 21.02
C GLU A 472 19.64 2.83 22.41
N TYR A 473 18.58 2.08 22.72
CA TYR A 473 17.90 2.17 24.00
C TYR A 473 18.38 1.10 24.97
N ASP A 474 18.36 1.42 26.25
CA ASP A 474 18.66 0.46 27.30
C ASP A 474 17.73 -0.76 27.21
N SER A 475 18.31 -1.93 26.98
CA SER A 475 17.59 -3.21 26.85
C SER A 475 16.65 -3.52 28.03
N ARG A 476 16.87 -2.95 29.23
CA ARG A 476 15.99 -3.10 30.40
C ARG A 476 14.62 -2.44 30.21
N PHE A 477 14.52 -1.52 29.25
CA PHE A 477 13.31 -0.75 28.92
C PHE A 477 12.69 -1.19 27.60
N GLU A 478 13.21 -2.25 26.98
CA GLU A 478 12.64 -2.84 25.79
C GLU A 478 11.61 -3.92 26.12
N ALA A 479 10.63 -4.07 25.23
CA ALA A 479 9.66 -5.14 25.29
C ALA A 479 9.35 -5.69 23.90
N ILE A 480 8.79 -6.90 23.88
CA ILE A 480 8.09 -7.43 22.72
C ILE A 480 6.72 -6.77 22.69
N LEU A 481 6.28 -6.33 21.50
CA LEU A 481 5.03 -5.65 21.26
C LEU A 481 4.85 -4.39 22.16
N PRO A 482 5.81 -3.46 22.22
CA PRO A 482 5.66 -2.25 23.03
C PRO A 482 4.53 -1.41 22.43
N ARG A 483 3.56 -0.99 23.26
CA ARG A 483 2.46 -0.10 22.83
C ARG A 483 2.61 1.33 23.33
N MET A 484 3.51 1.55 24.28
CA MET A 484 3.70 2.81 24.99
C MET A 484 5.15 3.30 24.78
N TYR A 485 5.50 3.72 23.56
CA TYR A 485 6.88 4.04 23.19
C TYR A 485 7.13 5.54 23.03
N SER A 486 6.10 6.35 22.75
CA SER A 486 6.30 7.77 22.46
C SER A 486 6.65 8.58 23.71
N SER A 487 7.69 9.40 23.61
CA SER A 487 8.15 10.29 24.68
C SER A 487 7.38 11.62 24.79
N GLN A 488 6.38 11.86 23.92
CA GLN A 488 5.57 13.08 24.00
C GLN A 488 4.75 13.11 25.29
N ALA A 489 4.75 14.24 26.00
CA ALA A 489 4.17 14.36 27.34
C ALA A 489 2.68 13.93 27.39
N ASN A 490 1.87 14.41 26.45
CA ASN A 490 0.47 14.03 26.29
C ASN A 490 0.27 12.51 26.06
N HIS A 491 1.16 11.86 25.31
CA HIS A 491 1.12 10.42 25.11
C HIS A 491 1.47 9.68 26.39
N VAL A 492 2.49 10.12 27.12
CA VAL A 492 2.90 9.53 28.40
C VAL A 492 1.77 9.60 29.42
N ASP A 493 1.08 10.74 29.51
CA ASP A 493 -0.06 10.89 30.42
C ASP A 493 -1.23 9.99 30.03
N ALA A 494 -1.52 9.88 28.74
CA ALA A 494 -2.50 8.93 28.23
C ALA A 494 -2.10 7.47 28.53
N TYR A 495 -0.83 7.10 28.34
CA TYR A 495 -0.31 5.77 28.68
C TYR A 495 -0.55 5.45 30.15
N LYS A 496 -0.20 6.37 31.04
CA LYS A 496 -0.39 6.21 32.49
C LYS A 496 -1.87 6.07 32.86
N SER A 497 -2.73 6.90 32.28
CA SER A 497 -4.18 6.89 32.53
C SER A 497 -4.84 5.60 32.04
N TRP A 498 -4.64 5.22 30.77
CA TRP A 498 -5.33 4.08 30.16
C TRP A 498 -4.80 2.72 30.64
N SER A 499 -3.56 2.65 31.14
CA SER A 499 -2.96 1.42 31.69
C SER A 499 -3.08 1.28 33.20
N ASP A 500 -3.58 2.28 33.92
CA ASP A 500 -3.50 2.38 35.39
C ASP A 500 -2.05 2.18 35.89
N PHE A 501 -1.10 2.89 35.26
CA PHE A 501 0.33 2.64 35.41
C PHE A 501 0.81 2.72 36.86
N LYS A 502 1.34 1.60 37.34
CA LYS A 502 2.14 1.47 38.56
C LYS A 502 3.59 1.22 38.19
N GLY A 503 3.85 0.42 37.16
CA GLY A 503 5.18 0.03 36.70
C GLY A 503 5.96 -0.85 37.67
N LYS A 504 6.94 -1.59 37.15
CA LYS A 504 7.93 -2.37 37.90
C LYS A 504 9.23 -1.56 38.03
N PRO A 505 9.81 -1.40 39.23
CA PRO A 505 11.09 -0.70 39.39
C PRO A 505 12.20 -1.43 38.64
N THR A 506 13.05 -0.67 37.97
CA THR A 506 14.27 -1.16 37.31
C THR A 506 15.49 -0.89 38.19
N SER A 507 16.64 -1.42 37.77
CA SER A 507 17.93 -1.08 38.38
C SER A 507 18.47 0.28 37.93
N ALA A 508 17.85 0.94 36.94
CA ALA A 508 18.21 2.30 36.55
C ALA A 508 17.53 3.31 37.48
N ALA A 509 18.21 4.40 37.79
CA ALA A 509 17.67 5.49 38.60
C ALA A 509 17.69 6.81 37.83
N ASP A 510 16.78 7.72 38.17
CA ASP A 510 16.82 9.09 37.70
C ASP A 510 17.97 9.88 38.36
N GLY A 511 18.17 11.14 37.93
CA GLY A 511 19.20 12.03 38.50
C GLY A 511 19.01 12.37 39.98
N GLN A 512 17.92 11.92 40.61
CA GLN A 512 17.58 12.11 42.02
C GLN A 512 17.69 10.80 42.82
N GLY A 513 18.12 9.71 42.19
CA GLY A 513 18.30 8.40 42.82
C GLY A 513 17.04 7.54 42.91
N ASN A 514 15.89 7.98 42.38
CA ASN A 514 14.68 7.16 42.35
C ASN A 514 14.76 6.14 41.23
N ARG A 515 14.40 4.88 41.51
CA ARG A 515 14.37 3.83 40.49
C ARG A 515 13.34 4.14 39.41
N LEU A 516 13.79 4.17 38.16
CA LEU A 516 12.91 4.28 37.01
C LEU A 516 12.00 3.06 36.94
N ARG A 517 10.71 3.27 36.67
CA ARG A 517 9.71 2.21 36.64
C ARG A 517 9.31 1.93 35.20
N VAL A 518 9.34 0.66 34.79
CA VAL A 518 8.92 0.21 33.45
C VAL A 518 7.53 -0.38 33.46
N PRO A 519 6.75 -0.29 32.38
CA PRO A 519 5.45 -0.93 32.31
C PRO A 519 5.62 -2.45 32.40
N THR A 520 4.77 -3.08 33.19
CA THR A 520 4.64 -4.53 33.20
C THR A 520 3.98 -5.01 31.90
N PRO A 521 4.18 -6.29 31.49
CA PRO A 521 3.45 -6.84 30.35
C PRO A 521 1.92 -6.70 30.46
N GLY A 522 1.39 -6.78 31.69
CA GLY A 522 -0.03 -6.58 31.98
C GLY A 522 -0.50 -5.14 31.75
N GLU A 523 0.29 -4.13 32.14
CA GLU A 523 -0.03 -2.72 31.88
C GLU A 523 0.04 -2.40 30.38
N ASN A 524 1.04 -2.94 29.67
CA ASN A 524 1.15 -2.80 28.22
C ASN A 524 -0.04 -3.43 27.49
N LEU A 525 -0.44 -4.64 27.89
CA LEU A 525 -1.62 -5.30 27.34
C LEU A 525 -2.92 -4.57 27.71
N LYS A 526 -3.01 -4.02 28.93
CA LYS A 526 -4.16 -3.21 29.35
C LYS A 526 -4.30 -1.97 28.49
N PHE A 527 -3.20 -1.25 28.22
CA PHE A 527 -3.22 -0.11 27.29
C PHE A 527 -3.66 -0.53 25.89
N PHE A 528 -3.08 -1.62 25.35
CA PHE A 528 -3.45 -2.17 24.05
C PHE A 528 -4.97 -2.41 23.95
N LEU A 529 -5.52 -3.14 24.93
CA LEU A 529 -6.92 -3.55 24.89
C LEU A 529 -7.89 -2.39 25.19
N ARG A 530 -7.62 -1.58 26.22
CA ARG A 530 -8.53 -0.49 26.63
C ARG A 530 -8.50 0.68 25.65
N TYR A 531 -7.30 1.12 25.26
CA TYR A 531 -7.17 2.30 24.41
C TYR A 531 -7.17 1.92 22.94
N GLN A 532 -6.22 1.12 22.47
CA GLN A 532 -6.03 0.91 21.03
C GLN A 532 -7.13 0.02 20.41
N VAL A 533 -7.49 -1.07 21.06
CA VAL A 533 -8.54 -1.99 20.55
C VAL A 533 -9.93 -1.48 20.89
N ASN A 534 -10.20 -1.11 22.15
CA ASN A 534 -11.55 -0.71 22.54
C ASN A 534 -11.87 0.75 22.20
N HIS A 535 -11.13 1.72 22.72
CA HIS A 535 -11.45 3.15 22.51
C HIS A 535 -11.15 3.66 21.09
N MET A 536 -10.01 3.31 20.51
CA MET A 536 -9.62 3.78 19.18
C MET A 536 -10.32 3.01 18.07
N TYR A 537 -10.37 1.68 18.16
CA TYR A 537 -10.97 0.85 17.11
C TYR A 537 -12.45 0.55 17.35
N TRP A 538 -12.83 -0.23 18.37
CA TRP A 538 -14.22 -0.69 18.54
C TRP A 538 -15.23 0.43 18.75
N ARG A 539 -14.93 1.40 19.62
CA ARG A 539 -15.80 2.57 19.81
C ARG A 539 -15.97 3.31 18.50
N TYR A 540 -14.88 3.57 17.76
CA TYR A 540 -14.96 4.30 16.49
C TYR A 540 -15.73 3.49 15.44
N PHE A 541 -15.51 2.18 15.37
CA PHE A 541 -16.27 1.27 14.50
C PHE A 541 -17.76 1.34 14.81
N MET A 542 -18.15 1.15 16.07
CA MET A 542 -19.56 1.22 16.47
C MET A 542 -20.14 2.63 16.33
N TRP A 543 -19.35 3.68 16.54
CA TRP A 543 -19.74 5.07 16.31
C TRP A 543 -20.12 5.26 14.84
N ASN A 544 -19.38 4.67 13.92
CA ASN A 544 -19.67 4.75 12.49
C ASN A 544 -20.81 3.83 12.01
N PHE A 545 -21.02 2.67 12.65
CA PHE A 545 -21.90 1.62 12.10
C PHE A 545 -23.11 1.23 12.97
N ALA A 546 -23.17 1.66 14.23
CA ALA A 546 -24.31 1.42 15.13
C ALA A 546 -25.05 2.72 15.45
N GLY A 547 -24.33 3.79 15.80
CA GLY A 547 -24.90 5.11 16.06
C GLY A 547 -23.89 6.07 16.69
N ARG A 548 -24.05 7.38 16.46
CA ARG A 548 -23.14 8.43 16.97
C ARG A 548 -23.83 9.28 18.03
N GLN A 549 -23.13 9.56 19.13
CA GLN A 549 -23.59 10.53 20.14
C GLN A 549 -23.53 11.98 19.62
N ASN A 550 -22.46 12.32 18.91
CA ASN A 550 -22.21 13.59 18.25
C ASN A 550 -21.01 13.45 17.30
N ASP A 551 -20.76 14.47 16.48
CA ASP A 551 -19.66 14.55 15.50
C ASP A 551 -18.31 14.97 16.08
N ILE A 552 -18.22 15.08 17.41
CA ILE A 552 -17.00 15.53 18.09
C ILE A 552 -16.14 14.32 18.44
N GLN A 553 -14.86 14.36 18.07
CA GLN A 553 -13.91 13.31 18.44
C GLN A 553 -13.84 13.15 19.96
N GLY A 554 -14.09 11.93 20.44
CA GLY A 554 -14.00 11.61 21.86
C GLY A 554 -12.57 11.30 22.29
N HIS A 555 -12.17 11.79 23.46
CA HIS A 555 -10.88 11.53 24.12
C HIS A 555 -11.00 10.69 25.40
N GLY A 556 -12.06 9.88 25.50
CA GLY A 556 -12.34 9.02 26.66
C GLY A 556 -13.33 9.61 27.68
N GLY A 557 -13.84 10.82 27.42
CA GLY A 557 -14.92 11.42 28.20
C GLY A 557 -16.31 10.92 27.79
N ILE A 558 -17.30 11.14 28.66
CA ILE A 558 -18.69 10.72 28.44
C ILE A 558 -19.49 11.65 27.50
N LEU A 559 -18.98 12.86 27.24
CA LEU A 559 -19.73 13.90 26.53
C LEU A 559 -19.58 13.82 25.01
N ASN A 560 -18.46 13.31 24.50
CA ASN A 560 -18.11 13.41 23.07
C ASN A 560 -17.58 12.09 22.51
N GLY A 561 -17.99 11.80 21.27
CA GLY A 561 -17.46 10.71 20.46
C GLY A 561 -17.68 9.31 21.03
N ASN A 562 -18.76 9.11 21.79
CA ASN A 562 -19.27 7.79 22.15
C ASN A 562 -20.28 7.30 21.11
N TRP A 563 -20.41 5.99 20.98
CA TRP A 563 -21.37 5.37 20.09
C TRP A 563 -22.67 5.06 20.84
N LEU A 564 -23.78 5.08 20.11
CA LEU A 564 -25.11 4.75 20.60
C LEU A 564 -25.54 3.37 20.06
N ARG A 565 -26.22 2.60 20.90
CA ARG A 565 -26.78 1.28 20.55
C ARG A 565 -28.06 1.41 19.72
N GLY A 566 -28.69 2.58 19.74
CA GLY A 566 -30.00 2.82 19.14
C GLY A 566 -31.15 2.39 20.05
N VAL A 567 -30.90 2.23 21.35
CA VAL A 567 -31.91 1.85 22.36
C VAL A 567 -31.89 2.89 23.46
N GLU A 568 -32.81 3.85 23.38
CA GLU A 568 -32.87 5.05 24.24
C GLU A 568 -32.89 4.77 25.75
N LEU A 569 -33.38 3.60 26.18
CA LEU A 569 -33.36 3.22 27.61
C LEU A 569 -31.95 2.87 28.13
N ILE A 570 -31.05 2.48 27.23
CA ILE A 570 -29.71 1.96 27.53
C ILE A 570 -28.63 3.00 27.22
N ASP A 571 -28.86 3.81 26.19
CA ASP A 571 -28.01 4.91 25.72
C ASP A 571 -28.19 6.17 26.56
#